data_AF-A0A7Y2ENV7-F1
#
_entry.id   AF-A0A7Y2ENV7-F1
#
_cell.length_a   1.000
_cell.length_b   1.000
_cell.length_c   1.000
_cell.angle_alpha   90.00
_cell.angle_beta   90.00
_cell.angle_gamma   90.00
#
_symmetry.space_group_name_H-M   'P 1'
#
loop_
_entity.id
_entity.type
_entity.pdbx_description
1 polymer ?
#
loop_
_entity_poly.entity_id
_entity_poly.type
_entity_poly.pdbx_seq_one_letter_code
_entity_poly.pdbx_strand_id
1 'polypeptide(L)' 'MPARDKGKPRRLNPLQVGGSVLAAALGVQSSKNRERDFQQGRAGMFIAAGIIFTLLFIAAVLTIVNMVLE' A
#
# COMPACT_ATOMS: atom_id res chain seq x y z
N MET A 1 -23.14 -34.21 -10.89
CA MET A 1 -22.77 -32.88 -10.33
C MET A 1 -21.29 -32.64 -10.62
N PRO A 2 -20.88 -31.76 -11.56
CA PRO A 2 -19.47 -31.53 -11.81
C PRO A 2 -18.87 -30.48 -10.85
N ALA A 3 -17.63 -30.76 -10.43
CA ALA A 3 -16.89 -30.07 -9.38
C ALA A 3 -16.55 -28.61 -9.73
N ARG A 4 -16.56 -27.73 -8.71
CA ARG A 4 -16.17 -26.32 -8.79
C ARG A 4 -14.73 -26.18 -9.29
N ASP A 5 -14.58 -25.60 -10.47
CA ASP A 5 -13.31 -25.19 -11.07
C ASP A 5 -12.63 -24.13 -10.19
N LYS A 6 -11.52 -24.50 -9.54
CA LYS A 6 -10.70 -23.58 -8.76
C LYS A 6 -9.78 -22.81 -9.72
N GLY A 7 -10.28 -21.66 -10.15
CA GLY A 7 -9.60 -20.74 -11.06
C GLY A 7 -8.13 -20.47 -10.72
N LYS A 8 -7.30 -20.59 -11.75
CA LYS A 8 -5.83 -20.37 -11.82
C LYS A 8 -5.37 -19.08 -11.10
N PRO A 9 -4.10 -19.02 -10.61
CA PRO A 9 -3.55 -17.83 -9.99
C PRO A 9 -3.57 -16.67 -10.99
N ARG A 10 -4.46 -15.71 -10.76
CA ARG A 10 -4.65 -14.54 -11.63
C ARG A 10 -3.44 -13.63 -11.42
N ARG A 11 -2.59 -13.49 -12.43
CA ARG A 11 -1.53 -12.46 -12.47
C ARG A 11 -2.17 -11.13 -12.08
N LEU A 12 -1.63 -10.46 -11.06
CA LEU A 12 -2.22 -9.21 -10.58
C LEU A 12 -2.10 -8.18 -11.69
N ASN A 13 -3.25 -7.68 -12.14
CA ASN A 13 -3.29 -6.60 -13.10
C ASN A 13 -2.71 -5.34 -12.41
N PRO A 14 -1.98 -4.45 -13.11
CA PRO A 14 -1.41 -3.24 -12.51
C PRO A 14 -2.43 -2.39 -11.73
N LEU A 15 -3.69 -2.40 -12.18
CA LEU A 15 -4.81 -1.75 -11.50
C LEU A 15 -5.09 -2.32 -10.09
N GLN A 16 -4.92 -3.63 -9.89
CA GLN A 16 -5.08 -4.25 -8.57
C GLN A 16 -3.92 -3.90 -7.63
N VAL A 17 -2.72 -3.71 -8.17
CA VAL A 17 -1.55 -3.27 -7.40
C VAL A 17 -1.77 -1.82 -6.94
N GLY A 18 -2.18 -0.93 -7.85
CA GLY A 18 -2.51 0.46 -7.52
C GLY A 18 -3.62 0.57 -6.46
N GLY A 19 -4.70 -0.19 -6.62
CA GLY A 19 -5.78 -0.23 -5.63
C GLY A 19 -5.33 -0.77 -4.26
N SER A 20 -4.40 -1.73 -4.24
CA SER A 20 -3.85 -2.26 -2.99
C SER A 20 -2.94 -1.25 -2.27
N VAL A 21 -2.14 -0.49 -3.02
CA VAL A 21 -1.29 0.60 -2.46
C VAL A 21 -2.15 1.73 -1.90
N LEU A 22 -3.21 2.14 -2.60
CA LEU A 22 -4.15 3.15 -2.11
C LEU A 22 -4.92 2.67 -0.87
N ALA A 23 -5.40 1.42 -0.87
CA ALA A 23 -6.07 0.84 0.29
C ALA A 23 -5.13 0.75 1.51
N ALA A 24 -3.85 0.46 1.29
CA ALA A 24 -2.82 0.48 2.33
C ALA A 24 -2.56 1.89 2.85
N ALA A 25 -2.43 2.89 1.97
CA ALA A 25 -2.23 4.29 2.34
C ALA A 25 -3.42 4.87 3.10
N LEU A 26 -4.65 4.45 2.77
CA LEU A 26 -5.88 4.84 3.46
C LEU A 26 -6.19 3.98 4.70
N GLY A 27 -5.36 2.99 5.03
CA GLY A 27 -5.54 2.10 6.19
C GLY A 27 -6.66 1.06 6.05
N VAL A 28 -7.30 0.95 4.88
CA VAL A 28 -8.38 -0.02 4.58
C VAL A 28 -7.86 -1.33 3.98
N GLN A 29 -6.57 -1.64 4.17
CA GLN A 29 -5.95 -2.85 3.65
C GLN A 29 -6.58 -4.12 4.27
N SER A 30 -7.16 -4.97 3.42
CA SER A 30 -7.76 -6.25 3.83
C SER A 30 -6.74 -7.19 4.47
N SER A 31 -7.18 -8.00 5.44
CA SER A 31 -6.37 -9.01 6.13
C SER A 31 -5.71 -9.99 5.15
N LYS A 32 -6.33 -10.31 4.01
CA LYS A 32 -5.75 -11.18 2.97
C LYS A 32 -4.52 -10.57 2.28
N ASN A 33 -4.52 -9.25 2.07
CA ASN A 33 -3.36 -8.55 1.53
C ASN A 33 -2.25 -8.49 2.58
N ARG A 34 -2.62 -8.18 3.83
CA ARG A 34 -1.71 -8.17 4.97
C ARG A 34 -1.04 -9.54 5.18
N GLU A 35 -1.80 -10.62 5.31
CA GLU A 35 -1.29 -11.98 5.48
C GLU A 35 -0.26 -12.34 4.39
N ARG A 36 -0.56 -12.00 3.14
CA ARG A 36 0.33 -12.24 2.00
C ARG A 36 1.60 -11.40 2.06
N ASP A 37 1.49 -10.12 2.42
CA ASP A 37 2.62 -9.19 2.52
C ASP A 37 3.55 -9.55 3.70
N PHE A 38 2.97 -10.05 4.80
CA PHE A 38 3.69 -10.49 5.99
C PHE A 38 4.34 -11.87 5.82
N GLN A 39 3.65 -12.85 5.18
CA GLN A 39 4.23 -14.17 4.93
C GLN A 39 5.38 -14.16 3.90
N GLN A 40 5.45 -13.15 3.03
CA GLN A 40 6.55 -12.98 2.08
C GLN A 40 7.73 -12.15 2.63
N GLY A 41 7.75 -11.82 3.93
CA GLY A 41 8.86 -11.11 4.57
C GLY A 41 8.98 -9.62 4.23
N ARG A 42 7.96 -9.01 3.62
CA ARG A 42 8.03 -7.64 3.08
C ARG A 42 7.63 -6.56 4.08
N ALA A 43 7.37 -6.89 5.34
CA ALA A 43 6.99 -5.92 6.38
C ALA A 43 7.97 -4.74 6.48
N GLY A 44 9.28 -5.00 6.36
CA GLY A 44 10.30 -3.94 6.32
C GLY A 44 10.14 -2.97 5.15
N MET A 45 9.67 -3.42 3.99
CA MET A 45 9.40 -2.57 2.82
C MET A 45 8.21 -1.63 3.05
N PHE A 46 7.17 -2.11 3.75
CA PHE A 46 6.02 -1.28 4.12
C PHE A 46 6.39 -0.23 5.18
N ILE A 47 7.20 -0.61 6.17
CA ILE A 47 7.70 0.33 7.18
C ILE A 47 8.58 1.40 6.53
N ALA A 48 9.52 1.00 5.67
CA ALA A 48 10.37 1.94 4.94
C ALA A 48 9.54 2.88 4.05
N ALA A 49 8.54 2.37 3.33
CA ALA A 49 7.63 3.19 2.53
C ALA A 49 6.84 4.19 3.39
N GLY A 50 6.35 3.78 4.57
CA GLY A 50 5.66 4.66 5.50
C GLY A 50 6.55 5.77 6.05
N ILE A 51 7.81 5.46 6.40
CA ILE A 51 8.79 6.46 6.85
C ILE A 51 9.07 7.47 5.74
N ILE A 52 9.37 7.01 4.52
CA ILE A 52 9.63 7.88 3.37
C ILE A 52 8.43 8.80 3.10
N PHE A 53 7.21 8.25 3.08
CA PHE A 53 6.00 9.02 2.90
C PHE A 53 5.83 10.09 3.98
N THR A 54 6.05 9.73 5.25
CA THR A 54 5.90 10.65 6.38
C THR A 54 6.90 11.80 6.30
N LEU A 55 8.16 11.52 5.96
CA LEU A 55 9.18 12.55 5.79
C LEU A 55 8.83 13.52 4.64
N LEU A 56 8.36 12.98 3.51
CA LEU A 56 7.90 13.80 2.38
C LEU A 56 6.69 14.66 2.75
N PHE A 57 5.74 14.11 3.50
CA PHE A 57 4.58 14.85 3.98
C PHE A 57 4.98 16.02 4.90
N ILE A 58 5.87 15.77 5.86
CA ILE A 58 6.41 16.82 6.74
C ILE A 58 7.09 17.91 5.93
N ALA A 59 7.96 17.54 4.98
CA ALA A 59 8.65 18.50 4.12
C ALA A 59 7.65 19.37 3.33
N ALA A 60 6.62 18.75 2.75
CA ALA A 60 5.58 19.48 2.01
C ALA A 60 4.82 20.47 2.91
N VAL A 61 4.43 20.07 4.12
CA VAL A 61 3.76 20.96 5.08
C VAL A 61 4.68 22.12 5.47
N LEU A 62 5.95 21.86 5.78
CA LEU A 62 6.93 22.90 6.12
C LEU A 62 7.11 23.90 4.98
N THR A 63 7.22 23.42 3.72
CA THR A 63 7.30 24.30 2.55
C THR A 63 6.07 25.21 2.44
N ILE A 64 4.87 24.67 2.60
CA ILE A 64 3.64 25.45 2.55
C ILE A 64 3.60 26.48 3.68
N VAL A 65 3.93 26.08 4.90
CA VAL A 65 3.95 26.98 6.07
C VAL A 65 4.94 28.12 5.85
N ASN A 66 6.15 27.83 5.38
CA ASN A 66 7.15 28.86 5.11
C ASN A 66 6.69 29.82 4.00
N MET A 67 6.11 29.30 2.92
CA MET A 67 5.57 30.14 1.83
C MET A 67 4.42 31.06 2.28
N VAL A 68 3.69 30.68 3.33
CA VAL A 68 2.58 31.47 3.87
C VAL A 68 3.04 32.48 4.93
N LEU A 69 4.10 32.16 5.67
CA LEU A 69 4.63 33.02 6.74
C LEU A 69 5.63 34.07 6.25
N GLU A 70 6.26 33.85 5.09
CA GLU A 70 7.02 34.87 4.34
C GLU A 70 6.09 35.90 3.68
#